data_AF-A0AAX1PHN3-F1
#
_entry.id   AF-A0AAX1PHN3-F1
#
_cell.length_a   1.000
_cell.length_b   1.000
_cell.length_c   1.000
_cell.angle_alpha   90.00
_cell.angle_beta   90.00
_cell.angle_gamma   90.00
#
_symmetry.space_group_name_H-M   'P 1'
#
loop_
_entity.id
_entity.type
_entity.pdbx_description
1 polymer ?
#
loop_
_entity_poly.entity_id
_entity_poly.type
_entity_poly.pdbx_seq_one_letter_code
_entity_poly.pdbx_strand_id
1 'polypeptide(L)'
;MSYSSKGNRPFEWASKSQHSHVINDPYVQSLMKRCKFPSTNEEAESDVRDFAFDIETGSHRNVTTIIAVDGGYSEVTVRKNYPSSKVAFFQFGGLEFSLDDLKQLGESPFIHPEKMEKFKKLERFKLAIPTKATSLDSLSMIDSVRIPLIEFFNEERDGKKYIDTLKWLVFHEFKNKGVGNDSSLKETSFGSLPKRGGEEFKDIKIKKSEIDSCGYFYCGGERFNLIDILRFHEVVDEELGASGILGYLTNVIEHIIIVHCIKEIVTRKPSFLKRFLFIKDGPLGFFGQTAKLHKDMRELCNIYIQEYSLKLVGIEKSGSFVEHAEHITSGENACLLKGQVLPLFNNYIYKHILPGPATEEEINKLSPYASTSYYSGKLIYRSQTDRTWVLTLPIKDSNEIKVLSKNSFSNIDEILNVIDHLRCDMYENAIVPIALVNQLVSLANHPSSKMLEKFAIQTINE
;
A
#
# COMPACT_ATOMS: atom_id res chain seq x y z
N MET A 1 -32.79 1.09 -13.22
CA MET A 1 -31.90 0.17 -13.96
C MET A 1 -32.58 -0.22 -15.25
N SER A 2 -31.91 -0.08 -16.39
CA SER A 2 -32.42 -0.58 -17.67
C SER A 2 -32.57 -2.10 -17.62
N TYR A 3 -33.66 -2.64 -18.18
CA TYR A 3 -33.81 -4.09 -18.30
C TYR A 3 -32.72 -4.67 -19.21
N SER A 4 -32.11 -5.79 -18.78
CA SER A 4 -31.18 -6.54 -19.64
C SER A 4 -31.94 -7.19 -20.79
N SER A 5 -31.49 -7.01 -22.03
CA SER A 5 -32.07 -7.72 -23.17
C SER A 5 -31.81 -9.24 -23.03
N LYS A 6 -32.87 -10.04 -22.92
CA LYS A 6 -32.82 -11.48 -23.22
C LYS A 6 -33.33 -11.72 -24.65
N GLY A 7 -32.48 -12.28 -25.51
CA GLY A 7 -32.82 -12.60 -26.92
C GLY A 7 -32.85 -11.38 -27.86
N ASN A 8 -33.65 -11.44 -28.93
CA ASN A 8 -33.75 -10.40 -29.99
C ASN A 8 -34.49 -9.11 -29.58
N ARG A 9 -34.65 -8.82 -28.28
CA ARG A 9 -35.31 -7.59 -27.82
C ARG A 9 -34.28 -6.47 -27.65
N PRO A 10 -34.56 -5.24 -28.13
CA PRO A 10 -33.62 -4.14 -28.01
C PRO A 10 -33.41 -3.75 -26.55
N PHE A 11 -32.23 -3.18 -26.26
CA PHE A 11 -31.99 -2.47 -25.00
C PHE A 11 -32.95 -1.28 -24.89
N GLU A 12 -33.49 -1.06 -23.68
CA GLU A 12 -34.17 0.20 -23.38
C GLU A 12 -33.12 1.31 -23.33
N TRP A 13 -33.15 2.19 -24.32
CA TRP A 13 -32.30 3.37 -24.34
C TRP A 13 -32.83 4.38 -23.33
N ALA A 14 -31.99 4.78 -22.37
CA ALA A 14 -32.32 5.86 -21.46
C ALA A 14 -32.72 7.12 -22.24
N SER A 15 -33.80 7.79 -21.83
CA SER A 15 -34.30 8.96 -22.53
C SER A 15 -33.25 10.07 -22.59
N LYS A 16 -32.99 10.58 -23.79
CA LYS A 16 -31.99 11.62 -24.05
C LYS A 16 -32.35 12.99 -23.48
N SER A 17 -33.59 13.21 -23.01
CA SER A 17 -34.05 14.51 -22.49
C SER A 17 -34.19 14.56 -20.96
N GLN A 18 -34.09 13.44 -20.25
CA GLN A 18 -34.37 13.41 -18.80
C GLN A 18 -33.39 14.24 -17.96
N HIS A 19 -32.19 14.52 -18.48
CA HIS A 19 -31.21 15.37 -17.82
C HIS A 19 -31.72 16.80 -17.57
N SER A 20 -32.60 17.34 -18.43
CA SER A 20 -33.14 18.69 -18.24
C SER A 20 -34.04 18.81 -17.01
N HIS A 21 -34.72 17.73 -16.62
CA HIS A 21 -35.51 17.71 -15.37
C HIS A 21 -34.61 17.76 -14.14
N VAL A 22 -33.45 17.10 -14.18
CA VAL A 22 -32.46 17.12 -13.09
C VAL A 22 -31.75 18.47 -12.98
N ILE A 23 -31.35 19.06 -14.11
CA ILE A 23 -30.63 20.36 -14.14
C ILE A 23 -31.53 21.50 -13.65
N ASN A 24 -32.82 21.46 -13.98
CA ASN A 24 -33.79 22.50 -13.60
C ASN A 24 -34.47 22.24 -12.24
N ASP A 25 -34.16 21.14 -11.57
CA ASP A 25 -34.73 20.83 -10.27
C ASP A 25 -34.17 21.80 -9.20
N PRO A 26 -35.03 22.55 -8.48
CA PRO A 26 -34.57 23.53 -7.49
C PRO A 26 -33.77 22.89 -6.34
N TYR A 27 -34.10 21.66 -5.95
CA TYR A 27 -33.36 20.94 -4.92
C TYR A 27 -31.95 20.61 -5.42
N VAL A 28 -31.80 20.08 -6.64
CA VAL A 28 -30.48 19.80 -7.25
C VAL A 28 -29.65 21.07 -7.35
N GLN A 29 -30.21 22.18 -7.85
CA GLN A 29 -29.51 23.46 -7.93
C GLN A 29 -29.10 23.98 -6.54
N SER A 30 -29.98 23.85 -5.53
CA SER A 30 -29.67 24.24 -4.16
C SER A 30 -28.57 23.37 -3.54
N LEU A 31 -28.50 22.09 -3.91
CA LEU A 31 -27.44 21.19 -3.48
C LEU A 31 -26.11 21.58 -4.11
N MET A 32 -26.08 21.79 -5.43
CA MET A 32 -24.86 22.20 -6.16
C MET A 32 -24.28 23.52 -5.62
N LYS A 33 -25.13 24.50 -5.27
CA LYS A 33 -24.70 25.76 -4.64
C LYS A 33 -24.05 25.60 -3.26
N ARG A 34 -24.31 24.48 -2.57
CA ARG A 34 -23.74 24.16 -1.25
C ARG A 34 -22.51 23.26 -1.34
N CYS A 35 -22.22 22.70 -2.51
CA CYS A 35 -20.99 21.94 -2.73
C CYS A 35 -19.81 22.90 -2.67
N LYS A 36 -18.83 22.59 -1.82
CA LYS A 36 -17.52 23.25 -1.82
C LYS A 36 -16.54 22.40 -2.59
N PHE A 37 -15.72 23.06 -3.38
CA PHE A 37 -14.60 22.44 -4.08
C PHE A 37 -13.31 22.70 -3.28
N PRO A 38 -12.29 21.84 -3.44
CA PRO A 38 -10.95 22.18 -2.98
C PRO A 38 -10.50 23.52 -3.58
N SER A 39 -9.62 24.20 -2.85
CA SER A 39 -9.16 25.55 -3.19
C SER A 39 -8.49 25.66 -4.56
N THR A 40 -8.46 26.86 -5.12
CA THR A 40 -7.64 27.15 -6.33
C THR A 40 -6.15 27.26 -6.00
N ASN A 41 -5.31 27.41 -7.04
CA ASN A 41 -3.87 27.63 -6.86
C ASN A 41 -3.58 28.94 -6.12
N GLU A 42 -4.31 30.01 -6.46
CA GLU A 42 -4.14 31.32 -5.81
C GLU A 42 -4.48 31.24 -4.31
N GLU A 43 -5.46 30.43 -3.95
CA GLU A 43 -5.87 30.22 -2.56
C GLU A 43 -4.90 29.32 -1.77
N ALA A 44 -4.15 28.45 -2.44
CA ALA A 44 -3.12 27.61 -1.82
C ALA A 44 -1.74 28.30 -1.73
N GLU A 45 -1.50 29.33 -2.53
CA GLU A 45 -0.17 29.96 -2.68
C GLU A 45 0.44 30.45 -1.37
N SER A 46 -0.36 31.10 -0.50
CA SER A 46 0.12 31.59 0.80
C SER A 46 0.59 30.43 1.68
N ASP A 47 -0.25 29.40 1.82
CA ASP A 47 0.03 28.26 2.69
C ASP A 47 1.23 27.45 2.14
N VAL A 48 1.34 27.31 0.82
CA VAL A 48 2.51 26.67 0.22
C VAL A 48 3.79 27.45 0.56
N ARG A 49 3.80 28.77 0.41
CA ARG A 49 4.98 29.60 0.73
C ARG A 49 5.34 29.58 2.21
N ASP A 50 4.35 29.59 3.09
CA ASP A 50 4.56 29.68 4.53
C ASP A 50 5.06 28.36 5.14
N PHE A 51 4.68 27.23 4.55
CA PHE A 51 4.97 25.90 5.11
C PHE A 51 5.95 25.06 4.29
N ALA A 52 6.24 25.42 3.04
CA ALA A 52 7.28 24.75 2.28
C ALA A 52 8.68 25.04 2.84
N PHE A 53 9.58 24.07 2.70
CA PHE A 53 10.95 24.21 3.13
C PHE A 53 11.93 23.64 2.10
N ASP A 54 13.16 24.15 2.11
CA ASP A 54 14.23 23.67 1.25
C ASP A 54 14.89 22.41 1.80
N ILE A 55 15.31 21.53 0.90
CA ILE A 55 16.13 20.36 1.24
C ILE A 55 17.63 20.68 1.17
N GLU A 56 18.40 20.03 2.04
CA GLU A 56 19.85 20.10 1.98
C GLU A 56 20.37 19.16 0.89
N THR A 57 21.00 19.70 -0.16
CA THR A 57 21.52 18.90 -1.28
C THR A 57 22.86 18.23 -0.96
N GLY A 58 23.12 17.06 -1.55
CA GLY A 58 24.39 16.33 -1.40
C GLY A 58 24.47 15.39 -0.18
N SER A 59 23.37 15.21 0.55
CA SER A 59 23.30 14.38 1.78
C SER A 59 23.01 12.89 1.51
N HIS A 60 23.72 12.22 0.58
CA HIS A 60 23.48 10.79 0.26
C HIS A 60 24.54 9.85 0.86
N ARG A 61 25.16 10.23 1.99
CA ARG A 61 26.46 9.64 2.39
C ARG A 61 26.39 8.17 2.82
N ASN A 62 25.23 7.64 3.20
CA ASN A 62 25.14 6.28 3.75
C ASN A 62 24.40 5.29 2.85
N VAL A 63 23.42 5.72 2.06
CA VAL A 63 22.63 4.81 1.21
C VAL A 63 23.47 4.26 0.07
N THR A 64 23.63 2.94 0.05
CA THR A 64 24.32 2.21 -1.03
C THR A 64 23.42 1.20 -1.72
N THR A 65 22.31 0.82 -1.08
CA THR A 65 21.44 -0.26 -1.54
C THR A 65 19.98 0.19 -1.49
N ILE A 66 19.24 -0.07 -2.57
CA ILE A 66 17.80 0.20 -2.68
C ILE A 66 17.06 -1.13 -2.69
N ILE A 67 16.01 -1.25 -1.88
CA ILE A 67 15.06 -2.35 -1.96
C ILE A 67 13.73 -1.78 -2.39
N ALA A 68 13.24 -2.17 -3.58
CA ALA A 68 11.93 -1.77 -4.07
C ALA A 68 10.97 -2.96 -4.10
N VAL A 69 9.74 -2.72 -3.66
CA VAL A 69 8.69 -3.73 -3.58
C VAL A 69 7.43 -3.22 -4.25
N ASP A 70 6.85 -4.06 -5.10
CA ASP A 70 5.59 -3.83 -5.82
C ASP A 70 4.84 -5.16 -6.02
N GLY A 71 3.52 -5.08 -6.14
CA GLY A 71 2.60 -6.19 -6.27
C GLY A 71 1.50 -5.89 -7.28
N GLY A 72 1.20 -6.87 -8.13
CA GLY A 72 0.11 -6.80 -9.10
C GLY A 72 -0.84 -7.98 -8.97
N TYR A 73 -2.09 -7.78 -9.37
CA TYR A 73 -3.06 -8.86 -9.49
C TYR A 73 -3.95 -8.71 -10.71
N SER A 74 -4.47 -9.84 -11.20
CA SER A 74 -5.47 -9.91 -12.26
C SER A 74 -6.57 -10.89 -11.87
N GLU A 75 -7.81 -10.42 -11.88
CA GLU A 75 -8.99 -11.26 -11.69
C GLU A 75 -9.55 -11.70 -13.04
N VAL A 76 -9.64 -13.02 -13.26
CA VAL A 76 -10.13 -13.60 -14.51
C VAL A 76 -11.42 -14.39 -14.28
N THR A 77 -12.26 -14.44 -15.31
CA THR A 77 -13.52 -15.21 -15.28
C THR A 77 -13.28 -16.58 -15.89
N VAL A 78 -13.26 -17.62 -15.04
CA VAL A 78 -13.02 -19.01 -15.46
C VAL A 78 -14.30 -19.69 -15.97
N ARG A 79 -15.47 -19.23 -15.53
CA ARG A 79 -16.77 -19.69 -16.05
C ARG A 79 -17.67 -18.49 -16.29
N LYS A 80 -18.09 -18.29 -17.54
CA LYS A 80 -18.97 -17.16 -17.92
C LYS A 80 -20.45 -17.44 -17.65
N ASN A 81 -20.88 -18.69 -17.80
CA ASN A 81 -22.27 -19.11 -17.59
C ASN A 81 -22.60 -19.20 -16.11
N TYR A 82 -23.87 -18.96 -15.75
CA TYR A 82 -24.32 -18.95 -14.35
C TYR A 82 -23.99 -20.28 -13.60
N PRO A 83 -23.56 -20.17 -12.32
CA PRO A 83 -23.00 -18.96 -11.71
C PRO A 83 -21.64 -18.63 -12.32
N SER A 84 -21.37 -17.34 -12.56
CA SER A 84 -20.08 -16.91 -13.11
C SER A 84 -18.99 -17.10 -12.06
N SER A 85 -17.92 -17.81 -12.42
CA SER A 85 -16.82 -18.17 -11.52
C SER A 85 -15.58 -17.35 -11.84
N LYS A 86 -14.86 -16.92 -10.81
CA LYS A 86 -13.67 -16.08 -10.93
C LYS A 86 -12.54 -16.52 -10.00
N VAL A 87 -11.31 -16.29 -10.47
CA VAL A 87 -10.06 -16.54 -9.76
C VAL A 87 -9.17 -15.31 -9.93
N ALA A 88 -8.47 -14.91 -8.87
CA ALA A 88 -7.45 -13.87 -8.92
C ALA A 88 -6.05 -14.50 -8.87
N PHE A 89 -5.18 -14.01 -9.73
CA PHE A 89 -3.76 -14.32 -9.76
C PHE A 89 -2.97 -13.11 -9.30
N PHE A 90 -2.03 -13.33 -8.41
CA PHE A 90 -1.14 -12.32 -7.85
C PHE A 90 0.30 -12.62 -8.22
N GLN A 91 1.05 -11.55 -8.43
CA GLN A 91 2.49 -11.59 -8.58
C GLN A 91 3.11 -10.44 -7.79
N PHE A 92 4.11 -10.76 -6.99
CA PHE A 92 4.84 -9.82 -6.16
C PHE A 92 6.32 -9.86 -6.50
N GLY A 93 7.01 -8.75 -6.30
CA GLY A 93 8.44 -8.62 -6.59
C GLY A 93 9.13 -7.81 -5.52
N GLY A 94 10.26 -8.34 -5.03
CA GLY A 94 11.25 -7.59 -4.27
C GLY A 94 12.55 -7.53 -5.07
N LEU A 95 13.03 -6.33 -5.35
CA LEU A 95 14.31 -6.13 -6.05
C LEU A 95 15.30 -5.39 -5.18
N GLU A 96 16.48 -5.98 -5.04
CA GLU A 96 17.66 -5.36 -4.44
C GLU A 96 18.53 -4.75 -5.54
N PHE A 97 18.89 -3.47 -5.37
CA PHE A 97 19.74 -2.73 -6.30
C PHE A 97 20.90 -2.06 -5.58
N SER A 98 22.07 -2.02 -6.23
CA SER A 98 23.08 -1.02 -5.89
C SER A 98 22.62 0.37 -6.34
N LEU A 99 22.82 1.38 -5.49
CA LEU A 99 22.52 2.77 -5.86
C LEU A 99 23.34 3.21 -7.08
N ASP A 100 24.59 2.77 -7.20
CA ASP A 100 25.46 3.14 -8.31
C ASP A 100 24.97 2.57 -9.64
N ASP A 101 24.45 1.33 -9.63
CA ASP A 101 23.87 0.72 -10.82
C ASP A 101 22.60 1.46 -11.28
N LEU A 102 21.76 1.90 -10.33
CA LEU A 102 20.57 2.67 -10.64
C LEU A 102 20.89 4.07 -11.18
N LYS A 103 21.92 4.73 -10.66
CA LYS A 103 22.39 6.03 -11.18
C LYS A 103 22.80 5.92 -12.65
N GLN A 104 23.55 4.88 -13.02
CA GLN A 104 23.94 4.64 -14.41
C GLN A 104 22.73 4.34 -15.33
N LEU A 105 21.69 3.68 -14.79
CA LEU A 105 20.46 3.44 -15.55
C LEU A 105 19.63 4.70 -15.75
N GLY A 106 19.51 5.56 -14.74
CA GLY A 106 18.76 6.82 -14.81
C GLY A 106 19.34 7.85 -15.78
N GLU A 107 20.55 7.63 -16.31
CA GLU A 107 21.15 8.41 -17.40
C GLU A 107 20.85 7.83 -18.79
N SER A 108 20.35 6.59 -18.87
CA SER A 108 20.01 5.95 -20.14
C SER A 108 18.55 6.26 -20.52
N PRO A 109 18.27 6.81 -21.70
CA PRO A 109 16.89 7.09 -22.13
C PRO A 109 16.04 5.83 -22.33
N PHE A 110 16.70 4.68 -22.56
CA PHE A 110 16.06 3.36 -22.66
C PHE A 110 16.82 2.34 -21.83
N ILE A 111 16.08 1.53 -21.06
CA ILE A 111 16.63 0.39 -20.31
C ILE A 111 16.53 -0.86 -21.19
N HIS A 112 17.66 -1.31 -21.74
CA HIS A 112 17.69 -2.55 -22.51
C HIS A 112 17.49 -3.77 -21.60
N PRO A 113 16.75 -4.82 -22.04
CA PRO A 113 16.52 -6.04 -21.25
C PRO A 113 17.81 -6.71 -20.75
N GLU A 114 18.90 -6.67 -21.52
CA GLU A 114 20.21 -7.21 -21.14
C GLU A 114 20.83 -6.49 -19.92
N LYS A 115 20.52 -5.20 -19.73
CA LYS A 115 20.92 -4.47 -18.52
C LYS A 115 20.10 -4.92 -17.30
N MET A 116 18.90 -5.47 -17.50
CA MET A 116 18.07 -6.00 -16.40
C MET A 116 18.64 -7.29 -15.81
N GLU A 117 19.33 -8.12 -16.60
CA GLU A 117 19.94 -9.37 -16.13
C GLU A 117 21.05 -9.14 -15.09
N LYS A 118 21.60 -7.92 -15.01
CA LYS A 118 22.60 -7.55 -14.00
C LYS A 118 22.00 -7.42 -12.59
N PHE A 119 20.69 -7.23 -12.46
CA PHE A 119 19.99 -7.15 -11.17
C PHE A 119 19.71 -8.56 -10.64
N LYS A 120 20.79 -9.20 -10.18
CA LYS A 120 20.90 -10.65 -9.95
C LYS A 120 20.13 -11.24 -8.76
N LYS A 121 19.29 -10.47 -8.04
CA LYS A 121 18.48 -11.01 -6.94
C LYS A 121 17.04 -10.53 -7.07
N LEU A 122 16.34 -11.22 -7.96
CA LEU A 122 14.91 -11.06 -8.17
C LEU A 122 14.19 -12.20 -7.46
N GLU A 123 13.43 -11.85 -6.44
CA GLU A 123 12.46 -12.76 -5.85
C GLU A 123 11.07 -12.43 -6.38
N ARG A 124 10.45 -13.42 -7.04
CA ARG A 124 9.06 -13.34 -7.49
C ARG A 124 8.22 -14.28 -6.65
N PHE A 125 7.14 -13.76 -6.09
CA PHE A 125 6.18 -14.55 -5.34
C PHE A 125 4.88 -14.61 -6.10
N LYS A 126 4.22 -15.77 -6.06
CA LYS A 126 2.98 -16.03 -6.79
C LYS A 126 1.92 -16.52 -5.82
N LEU A 127 0.68 -16.11 -6.05
CA LEU A 127 -0.47 -16.58 -5.29
C LEU A 127 -1.67 -16.62 -6.23
N ALA A 128 -2.53 -17.61 -6.07
CA ALA A 128 -3.83 -17.63 -6.72
C ALA A 128 -4.89 -17.90 -5.66
N ILE A 129 -6.02 -17.18 -5.73
CA ILE A 129 -7.16 -17.41 -4.85
C ILE A 129 -8.46 -17.43 -5.66
N PRO A 130 -9.42 -18.29 -5.29
CA PRO A 130 -10.81 -18.15 -5.71
C PRO A 130 -11.36 -16.77 -5.34
N THR A 131 -12.12 -16.13 -6.22
CA THR A 131 -12.77 -14.84 -5.91
C THR A 131 -14.27 -14.80 -6.10
N LYS A 132 -14.86 -15.72 -6.87
CA LYS A 132 -16.33 -15.82 -6.96
C LYS A 132 -16.76 -17.21 -7.41
N ALA A 133 -17.81 -17.74 -6.78
CA ALA A 133 -18.49 -19.00 -7.17
C ALA A 133 -17.51 -20.11 -7.57
N THR A 134 -16.40 -20.21 -6.82
CA THR A 134 -15.31 -21.15 -7.00
C THR A 134 -14.89 -21.55 -5.59
N SER A 135 -14.91 -22.85 -5.31
CA SER A 135 -14.47 -23.40 -4.03
C SER A 135 -13.16 -24.14 -4.21
N LEU A 136 -12.28 -24.02 -3.23
CA LEU A 136 -11.11 -24.88 -3.08
C LEU A 136 -11.58 -26.14 -2.37
N ASP A 137 -11.39 -27.32 -2.95
CA ASP A 137 -11.69 -28.62 -2.32
C ASP A 137 -13.10 -28.72 -1.70
N SER A 138 -14.10 -28.10 -2.34
CA SER A 138 -15.49 -28.03 -1.84
C SER A 138 -15.68 -27.31 -0.50
N LEU A 139 -14.73 -26.46 -0.11
CA LEU A 139 -14.81 -25.61 1.08
C LEU A 139 -15.66 -24.37 0.84
N SER A 140 -15.98 -23.67 1.93
CA SER A 140 -16.65 -22.36 1.87
C SER A 140 -15.79 -21.32 1.14
N MET A 141 -16.39 -20.22 0.68
CA MET A 141 -15.65 -19.14 0.03
C MET A 141 -14.58 -18.54 0.96
N ILE A 142 -14.93 -18.39 2.24
CA ILE A 142 -14.00 -17.91 3.27
C ILE A 142 -12.78 -18.83 3.38
N ASP A 143 -12.99 -20.15 3.54
CA ASP A 143 -11.87 -21.08 3.69
C ASP A 143 -11.09 -21.27 2.38
N SER A 144 -11.77 -21.18 1.24
CA SER A 144 -11.17 -21.23 -0.09
C SER A 144 -10.20 -20.08 -0.36
N VAL A 145 -10.38 -18.95 0.34
CA VAL A 145 -9.42 -17.82 0.32
C VAL A 145 -8.39 -17.97 1.42
N ARG A 146 -8.80 -18.35 2.65
CA ARG A 146 -7.91 -18.40 3.81
C ARG A 146 -6.80 -19.43 3.66
N ILE A 147 -7.08 -20.62 3.14
CA ILE A 147 -6.11 -21.70 3.05
C ILE A 147 -4.93 -21.34 2.13
N PRO A 148 -5.13 -20.88 0.88
CA PRO A 148 -4.03 -20.44 0.02
C PRO A 148 -3.16 -19.34 0.66
N LEU A 149 -3.74 -18.45 1.47
CA LEU A 149 -2.98 -17.44 2.22
C LEU A 149 -2.12 -18.06 3.31
N ILE A 150 -2.67 -19.00 4.08
CA ILE A 150 -1.91 -19.71 5.12
C ILE A 150 -0.75 -20.49 4.48
N GLU A 151 -1.00 -21.17 3.37
CA GLU A 151 0.03 -21.89 2.61
C GLU A 151 1.10 -20.94 2.08
N PHE A 152 0.71 -19.83 1.45
CA PHE A 152 1.65 -18.82 0.94
C PHE A 152 2.56 -18.25 2.03
N PHE A 153 2.02 -17.97 3.22
CA PHE A 153 2.81 -17.47 4.34
C PHE A 153 3.69 -18.56 4.99
N ASN A 154 3.32 -19.83 4.86
CA ASN A 154 4.08 -20.97 5.39
C ASN A 154 5.07 -21.59 4.39
N GLU A 155 5.03 -21.20 3.11
CA GLU A 155 5.99 -21.61 2.10
C GLU A 155 7.42 -21.19 2.53
N GLU A 156 8.33 -22.17 2.49
CA GLU A 156 9.71 -22.00 2.91
C GLU A 156 10.54 -21.33 1.81
N ARG A 157 11.23 -20.25 2.18
CA ARG A 157 12.04 -19.41 1.31
C ARG A 157 13.37 -19.20 2.00
N ASP A 158 14.43 -19.84 1.49
CA ASP A 158 15.76 -19.86 2.11
C ASP A 158 15.75 -20.24 3.60
N GLY A 159 14.94 -21.23 3.97
CA GLY A 159 14.79 -21.68 5.36
C GLY A 159 13.96 -20.76 6.26
N LYS A 160 13.25 -19.79 5.69
CA LYS A 160 12.39 -18.82 6.40
C LYS A 160 10.97 -18.83 5.86
N LYS A 161 10.02 -18.37 6.68
CA LYS A 161 8.60 -18.26 6.30
C LYS A 161 8.08 -16.87 6.60
N TYR A 162 7.14 -16.38 5.79
CA TYR A 162 6.49 -15.09 6.05
C TYR A 162 5.60 -15.12 7.30
N ILE A 163 5.11 -16.30 7.71
CA ILE A 163 4.38 -16.44 8.97
C ILE A 163 5.26 -16.05 10.18
N ASP A 164 6.57 -16.34 10.12
CA ASP A 164 7.53 -15.94 11.15
C ASP A 164 7.79 -14.42 11.11
N THR A 165 7.74 -13.81 9.92
CA THR A 165 7.82 -12.34 9.78
C THR A 165 6.59 -11.67 10.36
N LEU A 166 5.39 -12.18 10.05
CA LEU A 166 4.14 -11.67 10.59
C LEU A 166 4.14 -11.79 12.12
N LYS A 167 4.52 -12.95 12.67
CA LYS A 167 4.68 -13.17 14.11
C LYS A 167 5.69 -12.19 14.72
N TRP A 168 6.83 -12.00 14.07
CA TRP A 168 7.88 -11.08 14.51
C TRP A 168 7.39 -9.63 14.58
N LEU A 169 6.58 -9.20 13.61
CA LEU A 169 5.97 -7.88 13.57
C LEU A 169 4.90 -7.72 14.66
N VAL A 170 3.88 -8.59 14.69
CA VAL A 170 2.68 -8.40 15.54
C VAL A 170 2.94 -8.65 17.02
N PHE A 171 3.97 -9.43 17.37
CA PHE A 171 4.41 -9.60 18.75
C PHE A 171 5.58 -8.67 19.12
N HIS A 172 5.97 -7.75 18.24
CA HIS A 172 7.07 -6.81 18.46
C HIS A 172 8.37 -7.52 18.85
N GLU A 173 8.66 -8.66 18.24
CA GLU A 173 9.90 -9.42 18.48
C GLU A 173 11.14 -8.64 18.04
N PHE A 174 10.97 -7.63 17.18
CA PHE A 174 11.99 -6.66 16.79
C PHE A 174 12.55 -5.86 17.97
N LYS A 175 11.88 -5.87 19.14
CA LYS A 175 12.36 -5.27 20.39
C LYS A 175 13.29 -6.18 21.21
N ASN A 176 13.44 -7.44 20.82
CA ASN A 176 14.31 -8.37 21.52
C ASN A 176 15.78 -8.06 21.22
N LYS A 177 16.54 -7.67 22.25
CA LYS A 177 17.97 -7.33 22.15
C LYS A 177 18.91 -8.44 22.66
N GLY A 178 18.40 -9.66 22.81
CA GLY A 178 19.18 -10.82 23.25
C GLY A 178 18.68 -11.44 24.56
N VAL A 179 19.41 -12.44 25.04
CA VAL A 179 19.03 -13.23 26.22
C VAL A 179 18.92 -12.34 27.45
N GLY A 180 17.72 -12.26 28.04
CA GLY A 180 17.45 -11.48 29.25
C GLY A 180 16.90 -10.07 29.02
N ASN A 181 16.78 -9.61 27.75
CA ASN A 181 16.25 -8.28 27.42
C ASN A 181 15.16 -8.37 26.34
N ASP A 182 14.18 -9.24 26.57
CA ASP A 182 13.04 -9.45 25.68
C ASP A 182 11.86 -8.55 26.10
N SER A 183 11.69 -7.45 25.37
CA SER A 183 10.55 -6.54 25.52
C SER A 183 9.45 -6.75 24.46
N SER A 184 9.45 -7.93 23.83
CA SER A 184 8.36 -8.33 22.94
C SER A 184 7.04 -8.53 23.69
N LEU A 185 5.95 -8.34 22.95
CA LEU A 185 4.61 -8.61 23.46
C LEU A 185 4.44 -10.11 23.71
N LYS A 186 3.92 -10.45 24.89
CA LYS A 186 3.58 -11.84 25.25
C LYS A 186 2.19 -12.24 24.74
N GLU A 187 1.33 -11.26 24.51
CA GLU A 187 -0.02 -11.43 23.97
C GLU A 187 -0.31 -10.36 22.92
N THR A 188 -1.21 -10.68 21.98
CA THR A 188 -1.78 -9.72 21.02
C THR A 188 -3.29 -9.90 20.96
N SER A 189 -4.00 -8.91 20.44
CA SER A 189 -5.46 -8.94 20.30
C SER A 189 -5.90 -9.05 18.84
N PHE A 190 -6.90 -9.87 18.59
CA PHE A 190 -7.59 -10.02 17.31
C PHE A 190 -8.95 -9.35 17.42
N GLY A 191 -9.33 -8.53 16.43
CA GLY A 191 -10.66 -7.89 16.43
C GLY A 191 -11.77 -8.93 16.27
N SER A 192 -11.59 -9.87 15.35
CA SER A 192 -12.43 -11.05 15.22
C SER A 192 -11.67 -12.23 14.61
N LEU A 193 -12.23 -13.43 14.73
CA LEU A 193 -11.82 -14.63 14.00
C LEU A 193 -12.98 -15.16 13.14
N PRO A 194 -12.72 -15.99 12.12
CA PRO A 194 -13.76 -16.61 11.32
C PRO A 194 -14.80 -17.35 12.17
N LYS A 195 -16.06 -17.27 11.76
CA LYS A 195 -17.16 -17.99 12.41
C LYS A 195 -16.94 -19.51 12.29
N ARG A 196 -17.04 -20.24 13.41
CA ARG A 196 -16.93 -21.72 13.45
C ARG A 196 -18.07 -22.28 14.30
N GLY A 197 -18.69 -23.38 13.87
CA GLY A 197 -19.76 -24.04 14.63
C GLY A 197 -21.01 -23.18 14.93
N GLY A 198 -21.18 -22.03 14.26
CA GLY A 198 -22.23 -21.06 14.60
C GLY A 198 -21.81 -19.96 15.59
N GLU A 199 -20.61 -20.06 16.17
CA GLU A 199 -20.08 -19.14 17.18
C GLU A 199 -19.27 -17.99 16.56
N GLU A 200 -19.45 -16.79 17.11
CA GLU A 200 -18.66 -15.61 16.75
C GLU A 200 -17.54 -15.36 17.76
N PHE A 201 -16.35 -15.08 17.26
CA PHE A 201 -15.15 -14.82 18.06
C PHE A 201 -14.75 -13.36 17.88
N LYS A 202 -14.84 -12.55 18.94
CA LYS A 202 -14.52 -11.11 18.94
C LYS A 202 -13.61 -10.75 20.09
N ASP A 203 -12.74 -9.75 19.88
CA ASP A 203 -11.82 -9.21 20.87
C ASP A 203 -10.97 -10.28 21.59
N ILE A 204 -10.47 -11.24 20.80
CA ILE A 204 -9.72 -12.39 21.29
C ILE A 204 -8.29 -11.99 21.63
N LYS A 205 -7.81 -12.40 22.81
CA LYS A 205 -6.39 -12.31 23.18
C LYS A 205 -5.71 -13.64 22.97
N ILE A 206 -4.60 -13.64 22.24
CA ILE A 206 -3.80 -14.84 21.98
C ILE A 206 -2.39 -14.65 22.52
N LYS A 207 -1.89 -15.65 23.24
CA LYS A 207 -0.51 -15.63 23.73
C LYS A 207 0.44 -16.13 22.65
N LYS A 208 1.61 -15.49 22.57
CA LYS A 208 2.69 -15.88 21.66
C LYS A 208 3.11 -17.34 21.79
N SER A 209 3.09 -17.88 23.03
CA SER A 209 3.49 -19.26 23.35
C SER A 209 2.47 -20.31 22.91
N GLU A 210 1.23 -19.90 22.60
CA GLU A 210 0.15 -20.79 22.15
C GLU A 210 0.13 -20.95 20.61
N ILE A 211 1.00 -20.20 19.91
CA ILE A 211 1.10 -20.22 18.45
C ILE A 211 2.26 -21.13 18.03
N ASP A 212 1.95 -22.17 17.26
CA ASP A 212 2.93 -23.10 16.70
C ASP A 212 3.83 -22.48 15.63
N SER A 213 4.78 -23.26 15.09
CA SER A 213 5.71 -22.82 14.06
C SER A 213 5.07 -22.53 12.70
N CYS A 214 3.83 -22.98 12.48
CA CYS A 214 3.07 -22.73 11.27
C CYS A 214 2.01 -21.63 11.46
N GLY A 215 2.05 -20.95 12.60
CA GLY A 215 1.15 -19.86 12.95
C GLY A 215 -0.23 -20.30 13.45
N TYR A 216 -0.47 -21.59 13.71
CA TYR A 216 -1.76 -22.04 14.22
C TYR A 216 -1.85 -21.93 15.75
N PHE A 217 -3.08 -21.71 16.21
CA PHE A 217 -3.45 -21.68 17.62
C PHE A 217 -4.89 -22.15 17.79
N TYR A 218 -5.31 -22.38 19.04
CA TYR A 218 -6.68 -22.80 19.37
C TYR A 218 -7.43 -21.71 20.15
N CYS A 219 -8.71 -21.51 19.83
CA CYS A 219 -9.61 -20.64 20.56
C CYS A 219 -11.01 -21.25 20.58
N GLY A 220 -11.64 -21.36 21.75
CA GLY A 220 -12.97 -21.99 21.87
C GLY A 220 -13.03 -23.45 21.39
N GLY A 221 -11.92 -24.19 21.45
CA GLY A 221 -11.83 -25.56 20.93
C GLY A 221 -11.62 -25.66 19.41
N GLU A 222 -11.69 -24.54 18.69
CA GLU A 222 -11.50 -24.45 17.24
C GLU A 222 -10.07 -24.02 16.89
N ARG A 223 -9.60 -24.42 15.70
CA ARG A 223 -8.23 -24.12 15.22
C ARG A 223 -8.25 -22.91 14.29
N PHE A 224 -7.40 -21.94 14.57
CA PHE A 224 -7.23 -20.70 13.81
C PHE A 224 -5.76 -20.50 13.41
N ASN A 225 -5.50 -19.54 12.54
CA ASN A 225 -4.15 -19.20 12.11
C ASN A 225 -3.88 -17.70 12.30
N LEU A 226 -2.62 -17.34 12.53
CA LEU A 226 -2.19 -15.94 12.70
C LEU A 226 -2.59 -15.04 11.52
N ILE A 227 -2.74 -15.60 10.31
CA ILE A 227 -3.30 -14.89 9.14
C ILE A 227 -4.68 -14.29 9.39
N ASP A 228 -5.47 -14.86 10.31
CA ASP A 228 -6.79 -14.33 10.66
C ASP A 228 -6.73 -12.92 11.29
N ILE A 229 -5.54 -12.46 11.73
CA ILE A 229 -5.34 -11.07 12.19
C ILE A 229 -5.59 -10.05 11.07
N LEU A 230 -5.45 -10.46 9.81
CA LEU A 230 -5.72 -9.65 8.63
C LEU A 230 -7.22 -9.44 8.38
N ARG A 231 -8.06 -10.26 9.02
CA ARG A 231 -9.52 -10.14 9.04
C ARG A 231 -10.18 -10.13 7.66
N PHE A 232 -9.55 -10.79 6.67
CA PHE A 232 -10.13 -10.94 5.34
C PHE A 232 -11.46 -11.70 5.33
N HIS A 233 -11.66 -12.60 6.30
CA HIS A 233 -12.93 -13.31 6.51
C HIS A 233 -14.13 -12.39 6.79
N GLU A 234 -13.92 -11.12 7.15
CA GLU A 234 -15.00 -10.14 7.34
C GLU A 234 -15.41 -9.43 6.05
N VAL A 235 -14.59 -9.50 5.01
CA VAL A 235 -14.82 -8.85 3.71
C VAL A 235 -15.17 -9.88 2.64
N VAL A 236 -14.63 -11.10 2.76
CA VAL A 236 -15.02 -12.22 1.91
C VAL A 236 -16.45 -12.62 2.24
N ASP A 237 -17.28 -12.64 1.23
CA ASP A 237 -18.69 -12.97 1.32
C ASP A 237 -18.99 -14.23 0.48
N GLU A 238 -19.85 -15.12 0.99
CA GLU A 238 -20.18 -16.37 0.31
C GLU A 238 -20.93 -16.16 -1.02
N GLU A 239 -21.67 -15.06 -1.17
CA GLU A 239 -22.43 -14.72 -2.39
C GLU A 239 -21.67 -13.75 -3.30
N LEU A 240 -21.17 -12.64 -2.74
CA LEU A 240 -20.48 -11.59 -3.50
C LEU A 240 -19.05 -11.99 -3.87
N GLY A 241 -18.41 -12.86 -3.08
CA GLY A 241 -17.07 -13.35 -3.30
C GLY A 241 -15.98 -12.56 -2.54
N ALA A 242 -14.75 -12.61 -3.07
CA ALA A 242 -13.54 -12.09 -2.41
C ALA A 242 -12.84 -10.95 -3.18
N SER A 243 -13.45 -10.41 -4.25
CA SER A 243 -12.82 -9.31 -5.03
C SER A 243 -12.53 -8.06 -4.17
N GLY A 244 -13.27 -7.87 -3.07
CA GLY A 244 -13.08 -6.74 -2.16
C GLY A 244 -11.78 -6.78 -1.33
N ILE A 245 -11.09 -7.92 -1.25
CA ILE A 245 -9.84 -8.04 -0.48
C ILE A 245 -8.57 -7.89 -1.31
N LEU A 246 -8.64 -7.90 -2.63
CA LEU A 246 -7.46 -8.04 -3.50
C LEU A 246 -6.44 -6.91 -3.30
N GLY A 247 -6.90 -5.66 -3.20
CA GLY A 247 -6.04 -4.51 -2.92
C GLY A 247 -5.44 -4.53 -1.50
N TYR A 248 -6.22 -4.94 -0.50
CA TYR A 248 -5.73 -5.05 0.88
C TYR A 248 -4.68 -6.15 1.02
N LEU A 249 -4.90 -7.29 0.36
CA LEU A 249 -3.96 -8.39 0.32
C LEU A 249 -2.65 -8.00 -0.35
N THR A 250 -2.74 -7.30 -1.49
CA THR A 250 -1.57 -6.79 -2.21
C THR A 250 -0.72 -5.89 -1.30
N ASN A 251 -1.37 -4.90 -0.68
CA ASN A 251 -0.70 -3.97 0.22
C ASN A 251 -0.08 -4.66 1.45
N VAL A 252 -0.74 -5.67 2.03
CA VAL A 252 -0.17 -6.42 3.17
C VAL A 252 1.06 -7.21 2.74
N ILE A 253 1.01 -7.92 1.61
CA ILE A 253 2.14 -8.74 1.16
C ILE A 253 3.35 -7.87 0.84
N GLU A 254 3.17 -6.73 0.18
CA GLU A 254 4.26 -5.76 -0.06
C GLU A 254 4.93 -5.32 1.25
N HIS A 255 4.13 -4.97 2.26
CA HIS A 255 4.67 -4.60 3.57
C HIS A 255 5.39 -5.78 4.24
N ILE A 256 4.87 -7.00 4.16
CA ILE A 256 5.50 -8.19 4.75
C ILE A 256 6.83 -8.50 4.07
N ILE A 257 6.96 -8.30 2.76
CA ILE A 257 8.24 -8.42 2.05
C ILE A 257 9.25 -7.39 2.60
N ILE A 258 8.85 -6.11 2.72
CA ILE A 258 9.70 -5.07 3.31
C ILE A 258 10.14 -5.43 4.74
N VAL A 259 9.19 -5.85 5.58
CA VAL A 259 9.45 -6.24 6.98
C VAL A 259 10.38 -7.46 7.03
N HIS A 260 10.21 -8.42 6.13
CA HIS A 260 11.06 -9.60 6.05
C HIS A 260 12.50 -9.20 5.69
N CYS A 261 12.70 -8.33 4.70
CA CYS A 261 14.03 -7.82 4.37
C CYS A 261 14.67 -7.07 5.55
N ILE A 262 13.91 -6.20 6.24
CA ILE A 262 14.38 -5.51 7.45
C ILE A 262 14.80 -6.53 8.51
N LYS A 263 13.94 -7.51 8.82
CA LYS A 263 14.18 -8.58 9.80
C LYS A 263 15.48 -9.34 9.47
N GLU A 264 15.67 -9.73 8.22
CA GLU A 264 16.88 -10.46 7.80
C GLU A 264 18.15 -9.62 7.95
N ILE A 265 18.10 -8.34 7.54
CA ILE A 265 19.24 -7.42 7.68
C ILE A 265 19.60 -7.24 9.16
N VAL A 266 18.62 -6.96 10.02
CA VAL A 266 18.90 -6.71 11.45
C VAL A 266 19.29 -7.98 12.21
N THR A 267 18.77 -9.14 11.83
CA THR A 267 19.16 -10.40 12.48
C THR A 267 20.62 -10.75 12.18
N ARG A 268 21.10 -10.41 10.97
CA ARG A 268 22.49 -10.68 10.56
C ARG A 268 23.45 -9.59 11.02
N LYS A 269 23.12 -8.32 10.77
CA LYS A 269 23.97 -7.16 11.08
C LYS A 269 23.14 -5.86 11.17
N PRO A 270 22.62 -5.49 12.36
CA PRO A 270 21.77 -4.31 12.53
C PRO A 270 22.36 -2.99 11.98
N SER A 271 23.66 -2.79 12.16
CA SER A 271 24.36 -1.58 11.70
C SER A 271 24.39 -1.38 10.19
N PHE A 272 24.00 -2.39 9.40
CA PHE A 272 23.89 -2.27 7.95
C PHE A 272 22.59 -1.61 7.51
N LEU A 273 21.53 -1.60 8.34
CA LEU A 273 20.22 -1.08 7.95
C LEU A 273 20.29 0.37 7.45
N LYS A 274 21.16 1.21 8.02
CA LYS A 274 21.38 2.61 7.59
C LYS A 274 21.79 2.77 6.13
N ARG A 275 22.30 1.71 5.50
CA ARG A 275 22.76 1.70 4.10
C ARG A 275 21.64 1.41 3.10
N PHE A 276 20.48 1.02 3.59
CA PHE A 276 19.33 0.66 2.77
C PHE A 276 18.32 1.80 2.71
N LEU A 277 17.76 2.02 1.53
CA LEU A 277 16.49 2.74 1.34
C LEU A 277 15.45 1.73 0.84
N PHE A 278 14.37 1.58 1.60
CA PHE A 278 13.22 0.78 1.21
C PHE A 278 12.21 1.68 0.49
N ILE A 279 11.74 1.25 -0.67
CA ILE A 279 10.76 1.96 -1.47
C ILE A 279 9.55 1.05 -1.72
N LYS A 280 8.38 1.53 -1.32
CA LYS A 280 7.10 0.89 -1.62
C LYS A 280 6.40 1.62 -2.77
N ASP A 281 5.84 0.88 -3.72
CA ASP A 281 4.85 1.44 -4.64
C ASP A 281 3.53 1.69 -3.90
N GLY A 282 3.12 2.94 -3.77
CA GLY A 282 1.99 3.38 -2.96
C GLY A 282 2.34 3.82 -1.53
N PRO A 283 1.33 4.26 -0.76
CA PRO A 283 1.53 4.89 0.54
C PRO A 283 1.99 3.91 1.64
N LEU A 284 2.69 4.44 2.64
CA LEU A 284 3.05 3.74 3.87
C LEU A 284 1.86 3.69 4.86
N GLY A 285 0.93 2.79 4.59
CA GLY A 285 -0.25 2.57 5.42
C GLY A 285 -0.92 1.23 5.18
N PHE A 286 -1.79 0.83 6.10
CA PHE A 286 -2.67 -0.32 5.97
C PHE A 286 -4.13 0.13 5.96
N PHE A 287 -4.94 -0.52 5.13
CA PHE A 287 -6.30 -0.07 4.84
C PHE A 287 -7.35 -1.14 5.13
N GLY A 288 -8.60 -0.71 5.28
CA GLY A 288 -9.72 -1.60 5.56
C GLY A 288 -9.47 -2.43 6.82
N GLN A 289 -9.71 -3.74 6.74
CA GLN A 289 -9.61 -4.62 7.91
C GLN A 289 -8.17 -4.87 8.39
N THR A 290 -7.18 -4.60 7.54
CA THR A 290 -5.75 -4.77 7.84
C THR A 290 -5.17 -3.56 8.58
N ALA A 291 -5.94 -2.47 8.70
CA ALA A 291 -5.46 -1.18 9.18
C ALA A 291 -4.75 -1.25 10.53
N LYS A 292 -5.11 -2.17 11.42
CA LYS A 292 -4.51 -2.33 12.76
C LYS A 292 -2.98 -2.49 12.73
N LEU A 293 -2.43 -3.09 11.67
CA LEU A 293 -0.99 -3.29 11.49
C LEU A 293 -0.18 -1.98 11.39
N HIS A 294 -0.82 -0.83 11.14
CA HIS A 294 -0.12 0.45 11.14
C HIS A 294 0.54 0.74 12.50
N LYS A 295 -0.03 0.27 13.61
CA LYS A 295 0.55 0.47 14.95
C LYS A 295 1.85 -0.33 15.11
N ASP A 296 1.85 -1.57 14.65
CA ASP A 296 3.02 -2.45 14.71
C ASP A 296 4.15 -1.92 13.81
N MET A 297 3.81 -1.45 12.60
CA MET A 297 4.78 -0.81 11.70
C MET A 297 5.30 0.53 12.23
N ARG A 298 4.45 1.36 12.85
CA ARG A 298 4.88 2.62 13.49
C ARG A 298 5.89 2.34 14.59
N GLU A 299 5.60 1.36 15.45
CA GLU A 299 6.49 0.98 16.53
C GLU A 299 7.84 0.46 16.02
N LEU A 300 7.83 -0.40 15.00
CA LEU A 300 9.06 -0.86 14.34
C LEU A 300 9.87 0.32 13.79
N CYS A 301 9.21 1.22 13.06
CA CYS A 301 9.87 2.38 12.46
C CYS A 301 10.46 3.29 13.53
N ASN A 302 9.72 3.60 14.60
CA ASN A 302 10.18 4.46 15.68
C ASN A 302 11.50 3.98 16.29
N ILE A 303 11.60 2.68 16.57
CA ILE A 303 12.82 2.10 17.14
C ILE A 303 13.93 2.08 16.09
N TYR A 304 13.67 1.61 14.88
CA TYR A 304 14.74 1.32 13.92
C TYR A 304 15.24 2.58 13.19
N ILE A 305 14.40 3.62 13.07
CA ILE A 305 14.86 4.95 12.66
C ILE A 305 15.82 5.51 13.69
N GLN A 306 15.47 5.44 14.98
CA GLN A 306 16.31 5.96 16.05
C GLN A 306 17.62 5.17 16.23
N GLU A 307 17.56 3.83 16.21
CA GLU A 307 18.71 2.98 16.51
C GLU A 307 19.62 2.73 15.29
N TYR A 308 19.03 2.64 14.10
CA TYR A 308 19.73 2.14 12.91
C TYR A 308 19.53 3.02 11.67
N SER A 309 18.94 4.22 11.81
CA SER A 309 18.71 5.15 10.70
C SER A 309 18.00 4.47 9.51
N LEU A 310 16.94 3.69 9.83
CA LEU A 310 16.04 3.12 8.83
C LEU A 310 15.51 4.22 7.90
N LYS A 311 15.52 3.95 6.59
CA LYS A 311 14.97 4.83 5.56
C LYS A 311 13.92 4.05 4.78
N LEU A 312 12.69 4.52 4.83
CA LEU A 312 11.54 3.91 4.20
C LEU A 312 10.68 5.01 3.60
N VAL A 313 10.28 4.85 2.35
CA VAL A 313 9.43 5.81 1.63
C VAL A 313 8.39 5.07 0.80
N GLY A 314 7.16 5.56 0.82
CA GLY A 314 6.10 5.15 -0.10
C GLY A 314 5.88 6.24 -1.14
N ILE A 315 5.64 5.84 -2.40
CA ILE A 315 5.50 6.76 -3.53
C ILE A 315 4.09 6.64 -4.11
N GLU A 316 3.34 7.73 -4.15
CA GLU A 316 2.01 7.76 -4.77
C GLU A 316 2.09 8.29 -6.20
N LYS A 317 1.47 7.57 -7.13
CA LYS A 317 1.47 7.88 -8.58
C LYS A 317 0.13 8.37 -9.12
N SER A 318 -0.92 8.32 -8.30
CA SER A 318 -2.27 8.68 -8.72
C SER A 318 -3.13 9.13 -7.54
N GLY A 319 -4.25 9.79 -7.84
CA GLY A 319 -5.25 10.23 -6.88
C GLY A 319 -5.11 11.69 -6.51
N SER A 320 -6.02 12.20 -5.68
CA SER A 320 -6.21 13.64 -5.45
C SER A 320 -4.97 14.36 -4.92
N PHE A 321 -4.09 13.68 -4.17
CA PHE A 321 -2.83 14.27 -3.71
C PHE A 321 -1.84 14.50 -4.85
N VAL A 322 -1.80 13.60 -5.83
CA VAL A 322 -0.93 13.73 -7.03
C VAL A 322 -1.50 14.79 -7.96
N GLU A 323 -2.82 14.79 -8.18
CA GLU A 323 -3.51 15.85 -8.94
C GLU A 323 -3.24 17.23 -8.34
N HIS A 324 -3.33 17.36 -7.01
CA HIS A 324 -3.00 18.62 -6.32
C HIS A 324 -1.51 18.98 -6.43
N ALA A 325 -0.61 18.00 -6.35
CA ALA A 325 0.82 18.22 -6.51
C ALA A 325 1.16 18.76 -7.91
N GLU A 326 0.56 18.19 -8.94
CA GLU A 326 0.66 18.70 -10.32
C GLU A 326 0.13 20.13 -10.41
N HIS A 327 -1.02 20.40 -9.77
CA HIS A 327 -1.66 21.72 -9.74
C HIS A 327 -0.74 22.80 -9.16
N ILE A 328 -0.10 22.57 -8.01
CA ILE A 328 0.76 23.56 -7.33
C ILE A 328 2.19 23.66 -7.90
N THR A 329 2.58 22.76 -8.81
CA THR A 329 3.93 22.72 -9.41
C THR A 329 3.97 23.07 -10.90
N SER A 330 2.81 23.06 -11.58
CA SER A 330 2.72 23.27 -13.04
C SER A 330 2.40 24.72 -13.43
N GLY A 331 2.90 25.13 -14.60
CA GLY A 331 2.57 26.43 -15.22
C GLY A 331 3.28 27.64 -14.63
N GLU A 332 2.91 28.84 -15.12
CA GLU A 332 3.50 30.12 -14.70
C GLU A 332 3.14 30.50 -13.25
N ASN A 333 2.10 29.88 -12.69
CA ASN A 333 1.60 30.13 -11.33
C ASN A 333 2.05 29.05 -10.31
N ALA A 334 3.09 28.28 -10.63
CA ALA A 334 3.59 27.25 -9.71
C ALA A 334 4.07 27.88 -8.39
N CYS A 335 3.42 27.53 -7.29
CA CYS A 335 3.70 28.12 -5.98
C CYS A 335 4.71 27.32 -5.15
N LEU A 336 4.86 26.01 -5.40
CA LEU A 336 5.94 25.20 -4.81
C LEU A 336 7.17 25.26 -5.72
N LEU A 337 8.31 25.78 -5.22
CA LEU A 337 9.51 25.99 -6.02
C LEU A 337 10.37 24.72 -6.14
N LYS A 338 11.29 24.70 -7.11
CA LYS A 338 12.24 23.59 -7.29
C LYS A 338 13.13 23.46 -6.06
N GLY A 339 13.34 22.23 -5.60
CA GLY A 339 14.07 21.94 -4.38
C GLY A 339 13.25 22.05 -3.10
N GLN A 340 11.98 22.46 -3.17
CA GLN A 340 11.12 22.62 -2.01
C GLN A 340 10.24 21.40 -1.74
N VAL A 341 9.99 21.20 -0.45
CA VAL A 341 9.07 20.21 0.08
C VAL A 341 7.94 20.90 0.81
N LEU A 342 6.71 20.48 0.53
CA LEU A 342 5.52 20.88 1.26
C LEU A 342 5.03 19.70 2.13
N PRO A 343 5.12 19.81 3.46
CA PRO A 343 4.51 18.84 4.36
C PRO A 343 2.99 18.99 4.37
N LEU A 344 2.25 17.88 4.27
CA LEU A 344 0.78 17.92 4.19
C LEU A 344 0.14 17.66 5.55
N PHE A 345 0.01 18.71 6.34
CA PHE A 345 -0.66 18.68 7.65
C PHE A 345 -2.19 18.78 7.53
N ASN A 346 -2.92 18.44 8.61
CA ASN A 346 -4.39 18.37 8.61
C ASN A 346 -5.07 19.57 7.95
N ASN A 347 -4.70 20.79 8.39
CA ASN A 347 -5.33 22.01 7.87
C ASN A 347 -5.11 22.12 6.35
N TYR A 348 -3.88 21.95 5.89
CA TYR A 348 -3.58 21.96 4.46
C TYR A 348 -4.40 20.91 3.68
N ILE A 349 -4.46 19.67 4.17
CA ILE A 349 -5.17 18.58 3.48
C ILE A 349 -6.66 18.91 3.31
N TYR A 350 -7.33 19.33 4.39
CA TYR A 350 -8.78 19.58 4.39
C TYR A 350 -9.19 20.92 3.78
N LYS A 351 -8.24 21.85 3.63
CA LYS A 351 -8.45 23.13 2.95
C LYS A 351 -8.25 23.00 1.44
N HIS A 352 -7.23 22.26 1.00
CA HIS A 352 -6.76 22.32 -0.39
C HIS A 352 -6.91 21.03 -1.20
N ILE A 353 -7.08 19.86 -0.57
CA ILE A 353 -7.04 18.56 -1.29
C ILE A 353 -8.33 17.77 -1.10
N LEU A 354 -8.73 17.56 0.16
CA LEU A 354 -9.91 16.80 0.52
C LEU A 354 -11.00 17.73 1.04
N PRO A 355 -12.28 17.37 0.87
CA PRO A 355 -13.36 18.16 1.43
C PRO A 355 -13.26 18.22 2.96
N GLY A 356 -13.31 19.43 3.51
CA GLY A 356 -13.20 19.69 4.94
C GLY A 356 -14.20 20.74 5.45
N PRO A 357 -14.25 20.94 6.78
CA PRO A 357 -14.98 22.04 7.40
C PRO A 357 -14.58 23.41 6.85
N ALA A 358 -15.44 24.41 7.06
CA ALA A 358 -15.26 25.73 6.45
C ALA A 358 -14.24 26.61 7.18
N THR A 359 -13.95 26.32 8.44
CA THR A 359 -13.12 27.16 9.31
C THR A 359 -11.94 26.38 9.87
N GLU A 360 -10.82 27.07 10.09
CA GLU A 360 -9.63 26.45 10.69
C GLU A 360 -9.90 25.89 12.09
N GLU A 361 -10.75 26.56 12.87
CA GLU A 361 -11.13 26.11 14.21
C GLU A 361 -11.82 24.73 14.17
N GLU A 362 -12.70 24.51 13.20
CA GLU A 362 -13.36 23.22 12.99
C GLU A 362 -12.38 22.16 12.48
N ILE A 363 -11.48 22.53 11.56
CA ILE A 363 -10.45 21.61 11.06
C ILE A 363 -9.51 21.15 12.18
N ASN A 364 -9.12 22.05 13.09
CA ASN A 364 -8.25 21.73 14.22
C ASN A 364 -8.89 20.76 15.23
N LYS A 365 -10.23 20.73 15.32
CA LYS A 365 -11.01 19.78 16.12
C LYS A 365 -11.06 18.38 15.48
N LEU A 366 -10.74 18.24 14.19
CA LEU A 366 -10.70 16.94 13.55
C LEU A 366 -9.59 16.06 14.14
N SER A 367 -9.82 14.75 14.08
CA SER A 367 -8.76 13.77 14.33
C SER A 367 -7.66 13.92 13.27
N PRO A 368 -6.41 13.53 13.57
CA PRO A 368 -5.35 13.56 12.56
C PRO A 368 -5.75 12.70 11.35
N TYR A 369 -5.47 13.23 10.16
CA TYR A 369 -5.82 12.59 8.89
C TYR A 369 -5.26 11.17 8.87
N ALA A 370 -6.14 10.20 8.57
CA ALA A 370 -5.79 8.80 8.44
C ALA A 370 -5.02 8.19 9.64
N SER A 371 -5.27 8.72 10.85
CA SER A 371 -4.62 8.31 12.11
C SER A 371 -4.75 6.83 12.47
N THR A 372 -5.71 6.11 11.88
CA THR A 372 -5.96 4.68 12.13
C THR A 372 -5.46 3.75 11.03
N SER A 373 -4.86 4.28 9.96
CA SER A 373 -4.41 3.52 8.79
C SER A 373 -2.98 3.81 8.37
N TYR A 374 -2.52 5.05 8.50
CA TYR A 374 -1.15 5.42 8.16
C TYR A 374 -0.22 5.32 9.37
N TYR A 375 1.03 4.92 9.12
CA TYR A 375 2.14 5.07 10.07
C TYR A 375 3.11 6.19 9.66
N SER A 376 2.76 6.93 8.61
CA SER A 376 3.56 7.95 7.96
C SER A 376 2.83 9.29 7.84
N GLY A 377 3.59 10.36 7.63
CA GLY A 377 3.10 11.65 7.13
C GLY A 377 3.28 11.73 5.61
N LYS A 378 2.49 12.57 4.95
CA LYS A 378 2.56 12.78 3.50
C LYS A 378 3.21 14.12 3.18
N LEU A 379 3.96 14.20 2.09
CA LEU A 379 4.59 15.42 1.60
C LEU A 379 4.58 15.46 0.07
N ILE A 380 4.63 16.68 -0.47
CA ILE A 380 4.86 16.94 -1.89
C ILE A 380 6.27 17.47 -2.03
N TYR A 381 7.05 16.88 -2.93
CA TYR A 381 8.42 17.32 -3.21
C TYR A 381 8.55 17.71 -4.67
N ARG A 382 8.93 18.96 -4.95
CA ARG A 382 9.37 19.39 -6.28
C ARG A 382 10.88 19.34 -6.32
N SER A 383 11.42 18.38 -7.07
CA SER A 383 12.85 18.15 -7.22
C SER A 383 13.59 19.32 -7.88
N GLN A 384 14.92 19.31 -7.76
CA GLN A 384 15.78 20.27 -8.46
C GLN A 384 15.66 20.15 -9.98
N THR A 385 15.34 18.94 -10.46
CA THR A 385 15.12 18.63 -11.88
C THR A 385 13.67 18.84 -12.35
N ASP A 386 12.85 19.54 -11.56
CA ASP A 386 11.47 19.91 -11.93
C ASP A 386 10.47 18.75 -12.05
N ARG A 387 10.73 17.66 -11.34
CA ARG A 387 9.77 16.57 -11.13
C ARG A 387 9.05 16.71 -9.81
N THR A 388 7.81 16.27 -9.77
CA THR A 388 6.96 16.36 -8.60
C THR A 388 6.65 14.97 -8.05
N TRP A 389 6.82 14.79 -6.75
CA TRP A 389 6.60 13.51 -6.07
C TRP A 389 5.65 13.69 -4.90
N VAL A 390 4.68 12.79 -4.78
CA VAL A 390 3.89 12.62 -3.55
C VAL A 390 4.47 11.45 -2.80
N LEU A 391 5.00 11.74 -1.61
CA LEU A 391 5.76 10.78 -0.81
C LEU A 391 5.15 10.62 0.57
N THR A 392 5.30 9.43 1.13
CA THR A 392 4.95 9.14 2.52
C THR A 392 6.17 8.62 3.27
N LEU A 393 6.46 9.22 4.42
CA LEU A 393 7.60 8.85 5.28
C LEU A 393 7.12 8.58 6.70
N PRO A 394 7.66 7.57 7.41
CA PRO A 394 7.25 7.28 8.78
C PRO A 394 7.36 8.51 9.71
N ILE A 395 6.38 8.66 10.59
CA ILE A 395 6.35 9.71 11.63
C ILE A 395 6.16 9.06 13.00
N LYS A 396 6.59 9.74 14.07
CA LYS A 396 6.62 9.11 15.40
C LYS A 396 5.24 8.80 15.94
N ASP A 397 4.32 9.74 15.76
CA ASP A 397 2.96 9.68 16.27
C ASP A 397 1.97 10.26 15.25
N SER A 398 0.72 9.77 15.25
CA SER A 398 -0.31 10.29 14.34
C SER A 398 -0.66 11.76 14.61
N ASN A 399 -0.48 12.27 15.83
CA ASN A 399 -0.78 13.67 16.15
C ASN A 399 0.17 14.65 15.46
N GLU A 400 1.37 14.20 15.04
CA GLU A 400 2.26 15.04 14.24
C GLU A 400 1.63 15.49 12.92
N ILE A 401 0.66 14.72 12.38
CA ILE A 401 -0.07 15.08 11.17
C ILE A 401 -0.77 16.44 11.32
N LYS A 402 -1.11 16.88 12.53
CA LYS A 402 -1.71 18.20 12.75
C LYS A 402 -0.76 19.37 12.48
N VAL A 403 0.55 19.15 12.62
CA VAL A 403 1.60 20.19 12.59
C VAL A 403 2.88 19.69 11.91
N LEU A 404 2.74 18.95 10.81
CA LEU A 404 3.89 18.37 10.11
C LEU A 404 4.86 19.46 9.67
N SER A 405 6.13 19.20 9.91
CA SER A 405 7.25 20.06 9.51
C SER A 405 8.42 19.19 9.09
N LYS A 406 9.52 19.80 8.63
CA LYS A 406 10.76 19.09 8.30
C LYS A 406 11.21 18.14 9.42
N ASN A 407 11.07 18.57 10.68
CA ASN A 407 11.51 17.80 11.86
C ASN A 407 10.67 16.53 12.13
N SER A 408 9.47 16.44 11.57
CA SER A 408 8.63 15.24 11.67
C SER A 408 9.19 14.07 10.86
N PHE A 409 10.05 14.34 9.88
CA PHE A 409 10.55 13.34 8.94
C PHE A 409 12.03 13.06 9.16
N SER A 410 12.32 11.89 9.71
CA SER A 410 13.70 11.44 9.88
C SER A 410 14.37 11.09 8.55
N ASN A 411 15.64 11.48 8.39
CA ASN A 411 16.45 11.23 7.19
C ASN A 411 15.86 11.82 5.88
N ILE A 412 14.97 12.81 5.96
CA ILE A 412 14.27 13.34 4.78
C ILE A 412 15.21 13.86 3.69
N ASP A 413 16.22 14.66 4.04
CA ASP A 413 17.17 15.18 3.06
C ASP A 413 17.89 14.03 2.33
N GLU A 414 18.37 13.01 3.06
CA GLU A 414 19.04 11.85 2.44
C GLU A 414 18.11 11.03 1.54
N ILE A 415 16.86 10.79 1.97
CA ILE A 415 15.85 10.07 1.18
C ILE A 415 15.57 10.82 -0.13
N LEU A 416 15.30 12.12 -0.07
CA LEU A 416 14.93 12.91 -1.25
C LEU A 416 16.09 13.09 -2.23
N ASN A 417 17.31 13.29 -1.73
CA ASN A 417 18.50 13.32 -2.59
C ASN A 417 18.69 11.98 -3.34
N VAL A 418 18.41 10.84 -2.70
CA VAL A 418 18.46 9.54 -3.37
C VAL A 418 17.33 9.43 -4.41
N ILE A 419 16.10 9.80 -4.07
CA ILE A 419 14.96 9.76 -5.02
C ILE A 419 15.25 10.58 -6.28
N ASP A 420 15.84 11.77 -6.14
CA ASP A 420 16.25 12.61 -7.29
C ASP A 420 17.25 11.91 -8.22
N HIS A 421 18.13 11.08 -7.69
CA HIS A 421 19.07 10.28 -8.49
C HIS A 421 18.42 9.07 -9.17
N LEU A 422 17.26 8.60 -8.68
CA LEU A 422 16.57 7.40 -9.18
C LEU A 422 15.58 7.70 -10.33
N ARG A 423 15.74 8.84 -11.01
CA ARG A 423 14.85 9.31 -12.07
C ARG A 423 14.62 8.27 -13.17
N CYS A 424 13.36 8.08 -13.57
CA CYS A 424 12.99 7.28 -14.74
C CYS A 424 12.42 8.17 -15.83
N ASP A 425 12.99 8.17 -17.04
CA ASP A 425 12.42 8.90 -18.18
C ASP A 425 11.32 8.12 -18.90
N MET A 426 11.13 6.82 -18.58
CA MET A 426 10.15 5.95 -19.25
C MET A 426 8.69 6.25 -18.88
N TYR A 427 8.44 6.75 -17.66
CA TYR A 427 7.10 7.02 -17.16
C TYR A 427 7.08 8.31 -16.32
N GLU A 428 6.02 9.09 -16.47
CA GLU A 428 5.79 10.30 -15.68
C GLU A 428 5.69 9.95 -14.19
N ASN A 429 6.36 10.74 -13.34
CA ASN A 429 6.37 10.55 -11.88
C ASN A 429 6.68 9.11 -11.44
N ALA A 430 7.55 8.40 -12.18
CA ALA A 430 8.08 7.10 -11.80
C ALA A 430 9.58 7.15 -11.54
N ILE A 431 10.03 6.36 -10.57
CA ILE A 431 11.45 6.12 -10.35
C ILE A 431 11.85 4.77 -10.95
N VAL A 432 13.12 4.64 -11.36
CA VAL A 432 13.65 3.45 -12.03
C VAL A 432 13.33 2.18 -11.26
N PRO A 433 13.66 2.04 -9.97
CA PRO A 433 13.48 0.74 -9.31
C PRO A 433 12.02 0.31 -9.27
N ILE A 434 11.08 1.24 -9.05
CA ILE A 434 9.65 0.92 -9.06
C ILE A 434 9.16 0.57 -10.47
N ALA A 435 9.59 1.30 -11.50
CA ALA A 435 9.25 0.97 -12.88
C ALA A 435 9.77 -0.42 -13.27
N LEU A 436 10.99 -0.78 -12.83
CA LEU A 436 11.57 -2.10 -13.07
C LEU A 436 10.80 -3.21 -12.34
N VAL A 437 10.49 -3.05 -11.05
CA VAL A 437 9.68 -4.05 -10.33
C VAL A 437 8.31 -4.20 -10.99
N ASN A 438 7.64 -3.08 -11.30
CA ASN A 438 6.33 -3.09 -11.93
C ASN A 438 6.34 -3.83 -13.27
N GLN A 439 7.33 -3.57 -14.13
CA GLN A 439 7.48 -4.27 -15.40
C GLN A 439 7.63 -5.79 -15.22
N LEU A 440 8.20 -6.22 -14.10
CA LEU A 440 8.44 -7.63 -13.80
C LEU A 440 7.26 -8.34 -13.13
N VAL A 441 6.39 -7.61 -12.43
CA VAL A 441 5.24 -8.16 -11.68
C VAL A 441 3.88 -7.87 -12.33
N SER A 442 3.81 -6.90 -13.24
CA SER A 442 2.57 -6.49 -13.88
C SER A 442 1.99 -7.60 -14.75
N LEU A 443 0.77 -8.01 -14.41
CA LEU A 443 -0.05 -8.90 -15.21
C LEU A 443 -0.92 -8.06 -16.14
N ALA A 444 -0.44 -7.83 -17.36
CA ALA A 444 -1.12 -6.96 -18.32
C ALA A 444 -2.61 -7.36 -18.54
N ASN A 445 -3.48 -6.35 -18.57
CA ASN A 445 -4.92 -6.54 -18.85
C ASN A 445 -5.18 -7.23 -20.19
N HIS A 446 -4.31 -7.05 -21.20
CA HIS A 446 -4.23 -7.86 -22.41
C HIS A 446 -2.78 -7.93 -22.90
N PRO A 447 -2.29 -9.08 -23.42
CA PRO A 447 -2.98 -10.35 -23.61
C PRO A 447 -2.94 -11.29 -22.38
N SER A 448 -2.22 -10.94 -21.30
CA SER A 448 -1.94 -11.84 -20.18
C SER A 448 -3.19 -12.35 -19.46
N SER A 449 -4.20 -11.50 -19.25
CA SER A 449 -5.49 -11.93 -18.65
C SER A 449 -6.18 -13.06 -19.44
N LYS A 450 -6.13 -13.03 -20.79
CA LYS A 450 -6.71 -14.07 -21.65
C LYS A 450 -5.91 -15.37 -21.57
N MET A 451 -4.59 -15.28 -21.41
CA MET A 451 -3.75 -16.45 -21.20
C MET A 451 -4.03 -17.09 -19.85
N LEU A 452 -4.14 -16.29 -18.78
CA LEU A 452 -4.52 -16.76 -17.45
C LEU A 452 -5.94 -17.35 -17.44
N GLU A 453 -6.90 -16.71 -18.11
CA GLU A 453 -8.26 -17.25 -18.29
C GLU A 453 -8.21 -18.63 -18.97
N LYS A 454 -7.48 -18.76 -20.08
CA LYS A 454 -7.34 -20.06 -20.79
C LYS A 454 -6.67 -21.13 -19.94
N PHE A 455 -5.56 -20.79 -19.27
CA PHE A 455 -4.84 -21.69 -18.37
C PHE A 455 -5.74 -22.19 -17.24
N ALA A 456 -6.46 -21.27 -16.58
CA ALA A 456 -7.36 -21.61 -15.50
C ALA A 456 -8.53 -22.49 -15.98
N ILE A 457 -9.13 -22.19 -17.14
CA ILE A 457 -10.18 -23.01 -17.75
C ILE A 457 -9.69 -24.41 -18.07
N GLN A 458 -8.49 -24.55 -18.62
CA GLN A 458 -7.93 -25.87 -18.96
C GLN A 458 -7.70 -26.69 -17.69
N THR A 459 -7.01 -26.12 -16.71
CA THR A 459 -6.60 -26.83 -15.49
C THR A 459 -7.79 -27.21 -14.59
N ILE A 460 -8.85 -26.40 -14.53
CA ILE A 460 -10.02 -26.69 -13.68
C ILE A 460 -10.94 -27.77 -14.30
N ASN A 461 -10.85 -28.00 -15.62
CA ASN A 461 -11.68 -28.98 -16.32
C ASN A 461 -10.94 -30.31 -16.61
N GLU A 462 -9.68 -30.42 -16.21
CA GLU A 462 -8.93 -31.69 -16.12
C GLU A 462 -9.29 -32.41 -14.82
#